data_AF-A0A8T1BT81-F1
#
_entry.id   AF-A0A8T1BT81-F1
#
_cell.length_a   1.000
_cell.length_b   1.000
_cell.length_c   1.000
_cell.angle_alpha   90.00
_cell.angle_beta   90.00
_cell.angle_gamma   90.00
#
_symmetry.space_group_name_H-M   'P 1'
#
loop_
_entity.id
_entity.type
_entity.pdbx_description
1 polymer ?
#
loop_
_entity_poly.entity_id
_entity_poly.type
_entity_poly.pdbx_seq_one_letter_code
_entity_poly.pdbx_strand_id
1 'polypeptide(L)' 'MELAIKFEDFDSSEQFTVLEMDKYDLILGMPWLEKHEPWIDWRGKVIGVSRPAVSD' A
#
# COMPACT_ATOMS: atom_id res chain seq x y z
N MET A 1 -4.60 -15.52 -3.38
CA MET A 1 -5.39 -14.96 -4.49
C MET A 1 -4.62 -13.79 -5.05
N GLU A 2 -4.48 -13.71 -6.36
CA GLU A 2 -3.92 -12.51 -7.00
C GLU A 2 -5.00 -11.43 -7.08
N LEU A 3 -4.69 -10.23 -6.61
CA LEU A 3 -5.61 -9.10 -6.59
C LEU A 3 -4.91 -7.88 -7.19
N ALA A 4 -5.61 -7.19 -8.09
CA ALA A 4 -5.19 -5.89 -8.58
C ALA A 4 -5.50 -4.83 -7.51
N ILE A 5 -4.49 -4.05 -7.13
CA ILE A 5 -4.61 -2.92 -6.20
C ILE A 5 -4.28 -1.65 -6.96
N LYS A 6 -5.15 -0.65 -6.80
CA LYS A 6 -4.95 0.68 -7.35
C LYS A 6 -5.30 1.76 -6.34
N PHE A 7 -4.37 2.68 -6.11
CA PHE A 7 -4.60 3.90 -5.34
C PHE A 7 -3.66 5.00 -5.84
N GLU A 8 -4.19 6.22 -6.04
CA GLU A 8 -3.46 7.34 -6.65
C GLU A 8 -2.70 6.93 -7.93
N ASP A 9 -1.37 6.92 -7.87
CA ASP A 9 -0.43 6.56 -8.93
C ASP A 9 0.12 5.12 -8.82
N PHE A 10 -0.25 4.39 -7.76
CA PHE A 10 0.05 2.98 -7.59
C PHE A 10 -0.93 2.10 -8.35
N ASP A 11 -0.40 1.20 -9.17
CA ASP A 11 -1.16 0.17 -9.87
C ASP A 11 -0.32 -1.11 -9.89
N SER A 12 -0.73 -2.13 -9.14
CA SER A 12 0.00 -3.39 -9.08
C SER A 12 -0.92 -4.60 -8.90
N SER A 13 -0.40 -5.78 -9.29
CA SER A 13 -1.01 -7.07 -9.00
C SER A 13 -0.21 -7.78 -7.92
N GLU A 14 -0.86 -8.15 -6.83
CA GLU A 14 -0.20 -8.75 -5.66
C GLU A 14 -0.90 -10.03 -5.21
N GLN A 15 -0.13 -10.95 -4.65
CA GLN A 15 -0.66 -12.16 -4.06
C GLN A 15 -1.02 -11.96 -2.59
N PHE A 16 -2.30 -12.15 -2.26
CA PHE A 16 -2.82 -12.09 -0.90
C PHE A 16 -3.23 -13.46 -0.37
N THR A 17 -3.08 -13.62 0.94
CA THR A 17 -3.76 -14.66 1.71
C THR A 17 -5.16 -14.19 2.05
N VAL A 18 -6.18 -14.96 1.67
CA VAL A 18 -7.58 -14.63 1.96
C VAL A 18 -7.93 -15.22 3.33
N LEU A 19 -8.38 -14.35 4.23
CA LEU A 19 -8.80 -14.70 5.60
C LEU A 19 -10.17 -14.08 5.86
N GLU A 20 -10.99 -14.73 6.68
CA GLU A 20 -12.22 -14.14 7.19
C GLU A 20 -11.85 -13.08 8.25
N MET A 21 -12.20 -11.83 7.98
CA MET A 21 -11.82 -10.68 8.80
C MET A 21 -13.04 -9.76 8.98
N ASP A 22 -13.26 -9.29 10.22
CA ASP A 22 -14.45 -8.49 10.53
C ASP A 22 -14.33 -7.01 10.11
N LYS A 23 -13.17 -6.40 10.37
CA LYS A 23 -13.04 -4.92 10.36
C LYS A 23 -12.36 -4.35 9.12
N TYR A 24 -11.52 -5.13 8.45
CA TYR A 24 -10.68 -4.64 7.38
C TYR A 24 -10.85 -5.51 6.15
N ASP A 25 -11.01 -4.87 5.00
CA ASP A 25 -11.11 -5.56 3.70
C ASP A 25 -9.73 -6.01 3.18
N LEU A 26 -8.67 -5.30 3.56
CA LEU A 26 -7.30 -5.54 3.12
C LEU A 26 -6.29 -5.06 4.17
N ILE A 27 -5.25 -5.86 4.42
CA ILE A 27 -4.08 -5.45 5.21
C ILE A 27 -2.83 -5.59 4.35
N LEU A 28 -2.13 -4.47 4.16
CA LEU A 28 -0.80 -4.45 3.55
C LEU A 28 0.23 -4.67 4.65
N GLY A 29 0.79 -5.88 4.69
CA GLY A 29 1.80 -6.27 5.69
C GLY A 29 3.22 -5.84 5.31
N MET A 30 4.17 -6.22 6.15
CA MET A 30 5.60 -5.96 5.94
C MET A 30 6.11 -6.38 4.55
N PRO A 31 5.76 -7.56 3.99
CA PRO A 31 6.26 -7.95 2.66
C PRO A 31 5.89 -6.96 1.56
N TRP A 32 4.69 -6.36 1.64
CA TRP A 32 4.26 -5.35 0.68
C TRP A 32 5.00 -4.02 0.90
N LEU A 33 5.18 -3.61 2.16
CA LEU A 33 5.89 -2.39 2.53
C LEU A 33 7.38 -2.44 2.13
N GLU A 34 8.04 -3.58 2.34
CA GLU A 34 9.45 -3.78 1.97
C GLU A 34 9.64 -3.83 0.44
N LYS A 35 8.66 -4.38 -0.29
CA LYS A 35 8.73 -4.49 -1.76
C LYS A 35 8.60 -3.13 -2.45
N HIS A 36 7.71 -2.28 -1.95
CA HIS A 36 7.34 -1.03 -2.62
C HIS A 36 7.92 0.23 -1.96
N GLU A 37 8.53 0.07 -0.78
CA GLU A 37 9.16 1.14 0.01
C GLU A 37 8.36 2.46 0.02
N PRO A 38 7.04 2.40 0.32
CA PRO A 38 6.21 3.59 0.23
C PRO A 38 6.60 4.60 1.29
N TRP A 39 6.38 5.88 0.99
CA TRP A 39 6.41 6.90 2.02
C TRP A 39 5.04 6.93 2.73
N ILE A 40 5.06 7.06 4.05
CA ILE A 40 3.85 7.10 4.89
C ILE A 40 3.87 8.42 5.68
N ASP A 41 2.93 9.31 5.37
CA ASP A 41 2.67 10.47 6.22
C ASP A 41 1.61 10.11 7.26
N TRP A 42 2.09 9.87 8.49
CA TRP A 42 1.24 9.56 9.64
C TRP A 42 0.30 10.70 10.04
N ARG A 43 0.67 11.96 9.82
CA ARG A 43 -0.14 13.12 10.19
C ARG A 43 -1.18 13.44 9.12
N GLY A 44 -0.75 13.45 7.86
CA GLY A 44 -1.63 13.64 6.70
C GLY A 44 -2.51 12.43 6.38
N LYS A 45 -2.19 11.25 6.93
CA LYS A 45 -2.88 9.97 6.67
C LYS A 45 -2.88 9.60 5.19
N VAL A 46 -1.74 9.82 4.53
CA VAL A 46 -1.54 9.53 3.12
C VAL A 46 -0.35 8.60 2.93
N ILE A 47 -0.42 7.80 1.87
CA ILE A 47 0.60 6.85 1.46
C ILE A 47 0.85 7.04 -0.04
N GLY A 48 2.10 6.96 -0.46
CA GLY A 48 2.43 6.98 -1.87
C GLY A 48 3.70 6.19 -2.16
N VAL A 49 3.85 5.79 -3.41
CA VAL A 49 5.01 5.04 -3.92
C VAL A 49 5.97 5.94 -4.69
N SER A 50 5.47 6.99 -5.34
CA SER A 50 6.32 8.02 -5.90
C SER A 50 6.68 9.01 -4.81
N ARG A 51 7.96 9.10 -4.46
CA ARG A 51 8.43 10.11 -3.50
C ARG A 51 8.16 11.49 -4.10
N PRO A 52 7.36 12.37 -3.45
CA PRO A 52 7.22 13.74 -3.93
C PRO A 52 8.61 14.38 -3.96
N ALA A 53 8.90 15.15 -5.00
CA ALA A 53 10.15 15.90 -5.08
C ALA A 53 10.29 16.71 -3.78
N VAL A 54 11.37 16.45 -3.03
CA VAL A 54 11.67 17.23 -1.83
C VAL A 54 11.82 18.67 -2.28
N SER A 55 10.88 19.52 -1.85
CA SER A 55 11.05 20.96 -1.96
C SER A 55 11.91 21.36 -0.77
N ASP A 56 13.12 21.86 -1.03
CA ASP A 56 14.03 22.43 -0.03
C ASP A 56 13.39 23.60 0.74
#